data_AF-A0A0R0E1Y3-F1
#
_entry.id   AF-A0A0R0E1Y3-F1
#
_cell.length_a   1.000
_cell.length_b   1.000
_cell.length_c   1.000
_cell.angle_alpha   90.00
_cell.angle_beta   90.00
_cell.angle_gamma   90.00
#
_symmetry.space_group_name_H-M   'P 1'
#
loop_
_entity.id
_entity.type
_entity.pdbx_description
1 polymer ?
#
loop_
_entity_poly.entity_id
_entity_poly.type
_entity_poly.pdbx_seq_one_letter_code
_entity_poly.pdbx_strand_id
1 'polypeptide(L)'
;MADEMLMQLDALEKSGKAAADVPLDALRNNLIVAKRAQLLAREMAESTQLPDSPQRRLRNAEIIAELRQLQGQLRYDVGAVPAAPGRAQ
;
A
#
# COMPACT_ATOMS: atom_id res chain seq x y z
N MET A 1 6.51 -3.26 8.05
CA MET A 1 5.63 -4.20 7.33
C MET A 1 5.73 -3.98 5.81
N ALA A 2 5.26 -2.86 5.23
CA ALA A 2 5.34 -2.66 3.77
C ALA A 2 6.80 -2.65 3.23
N ASP A 3 7.72 -1.96 3.91
CA ASP A 3 9.14 -1.93 3.54
C ASP A 3 9.80 -3.31 3.60
N GLU A 4 9.43 -4.13 4.58
CA GLU A 4 9.94 -5.48 4.73
C GLU A 4 9.46 -6.40 3.60
N MET A 5 8.18 -6.28 3.23
CA MET A 5 7.62 -7.02 2.10
C MET A 5 8.25 -6.58 0.77
N LEU A 6 8.55 -5.29 0.58
CA LEU A 6 9.28 -4.80 -0.59
C LEU A 6 10.68 -5.43 -0.66
N MET A 7 11.42 -5.45 0.44
CA MET A 7 12.73 -6.11 0.49
C MET A 7 12.65 -7.61 0.19
N GLN A 8 11.60 -8.30 0.64
CA GLN A 8 11.39 -9.72 0.33
C GLN A 8 11.10 -9.95 -1.15
N LEU A 9 10.29 -9.10 -1.79
CA LEU A 9 10.05 -9.18 -3.24
C LEU A 9 11.35 -8.94 -4.03
N ASP A 10 12.15 -7.94 -3.65
CA ASP A 10 13.44 -7.67 -4.27
C ASP A 10 14.42 -8.84 -4.13
N ALA A 11 14.45 -9.48 -2.95
CA ALA A 11 15.27 -10.66 -2.70
C ALA A 11 14.79 -11.86 -3.52
N LEU A 12 13.47 -12.05 -3.64
CA LEU A 12 12.87 -13.12 -4.43
C LEU A 12 13.20 -12.97 -5.92
N GLU A 13 13.08 -11.75 -6.47
CA GLU A 13 13.45 -11.44 -7.85
C GLU A 13 14.93 -11.72 -8.11
N LYS A 14 15.82 -11.18 -7.25
CA LYS A 14 17.28 -11.36 -7.36
C LYS A 14 17.72 -12.82 -7.20
N SER A 15 16.96 -13.62 -6.46
CA SER A 15 17.27 -15.04 -6.26
C SER A 15 16.98 -15.90 -7.50
N GLY A 16 16.21 -15.39 -8.47
CA GLY A 16 15.75 -16.17 -9.63
C GLY A 16 14.76 -17.28 -9.29
N LYS A 17 14.29 -17.37 -8.03
CA LYS A 17 13.35 -18.38 -7.54
C LYS A 17 11.88 -17.95 -7.66
N ALA A 18 11.64 -16.76 -8.20
CA ALA A 18 10.29 -16.31 -8.50
C ALA A 18 9.66 -17.23 -9.55
N ALA A 19 8.46 -17.72 -9.29
CA ALA A 19 7.72 -18.46 -10.29
C ALA A 19 7.35 -17.52 -11.45
N ALA A 20 7.44 -18.03 -12.69
CA ALA A 20 7.30 -17.21 -13.90
C ALA A 20 5.90 -16.57 -14.06
N ASP A 21 4.90 -17.11 -13.37
CA ASP A 21 3.52 -16.63 -13.32
C ASP A 21 3.28 -15.62 -12.20
N VAL A 22 4.26 -15.34 -11.34
CA VAL A 22 4.13 -14.36 -10.26
C VAL A 22 4.43 -12.95 -10.79
N PRO A 23 3.43 -12.04 -10.81
CA PRO A 23 3.61 -10.67 -11.28
C PRO A 23 4.27 -9.78 -10.20
N LEU A 24 5.57 -10.00 -9.95
CA LEU A 24 6.34 -9.30 -8.91
C LEU A 24 6.28 -7.77 -9.02
N ASP A 25 6.33 -7.22 -10.24
CA ASP A 25 6.22 -5.77 -10.45
C ASP A 25 4.88 -5.20 -9.99
N ALA A 26 3.79 -5.94 -10.23
CA ALA A 26 2.47 -5.50 -9.82
C ALA A 26 2.31 -5.61 -8.29
N LEU A 27 2.88 -6.64 -7.66
CA LEU A 27 2.95 -6.75 -6.21
C LEU A 27 3.76 -5.61 -5.59
N ARG A 28 4.93 -5.29 -6.16
CA ARG A 28 5.78 -4.17 -5.73
C ARG A 28 5.02 -2.84 -5.83
N ASN A 29 4.36 -2.59 -6.96
CA ASN A 29 3.55 -1.39 -7.15
C ASN A 29 2.41 -1.29 -6.12
N ASN A 30 1.67 -2.38 -5.90
CA ASN A 30 0.59 -2.41 -4.91
C ASN A 30 1.10 -2.15 -3.48
N LEU A 31 2.28 -2.67 -3.11
CA LEU A 31 2.90 -2.40 -1.81
C LEU A 31 3.32 -0.93 -1.66
N ILE A 32 3.86 -0.31 -2.70
CA ILE A 32 4.20 1.13 -2.71
C ILE A 32 2.93 1.97 -2.52
N VAL A 33 1.86 1.65 -3.26
CA VAL A 33 0.55 2.30 -3.15
C VAL A 33 -0.01 2.14 -1.74
N ALA A 34 0.01 0.92 -1.18
CA ALA A 34 -0.46 0.62 0.18
C ALA A 34 0.34 1.39 1.24
N LYS A 35 1.66 1.46 1.12
CA LYS A 35 2.53 2.23 2.04
C LYS A 35 2.14 3.72 2.02
N ARG A 36 1.92 4.29 0.85
CA ARG A 36 1.54 5.71 0.73
C ARG A 36 0.14 5.96 1.30
N ALA A 37 -0.81 5.08 1.05
CA ALA A 37 -2.15 5.16 1.62
C ALA A 37 -2.12 5.08 3.16
N GLN A 38 -1.27 4.23 3.74
CA GLN A 38 -1.09 4.15 5.19
C GLN A 38 -0.53 5.44 5.80
N LEU A 39 0.46 6.07 5.15
CA LEU A 39 1.02 7.35 5.59
C LEU A 39 -0.05 8.45 5.56
N LEU A 40 -0.81 8.53 4.48
CA LEU A 40 -1.91 9.49 4.32
C LEU A 40 -3.05 9.26 5.33
N ALA A 41 -3.41 8.01 5.59
CA ALA A 41 -4.41 7.66 6.60
C ALA A 41 -3.95 8.05 8.02
N ARG A 42 -2.67 7.84 8.33
CA ARG A 42 -2.07 8.29 9.59
C ARG A 42 -2.09 9.82 9.70
N GLU A 43 -1.69 10.53 8.66
CA GLU A 43 -1.71 11.99 8.64
C GLU A 43 -3.14 12.54 8.83
N MET A 44 -4.15 11.90 8.22
CA MET A 44 -5.56 12.24 8.44
C MET A 44 -6.01 11.96 9.89
N ALA A 45 -5.56 10.86 10.49
CA ALA A 45 -5.85 10.55 11.88
C ALA A 45 -5.21 11.59 12.83
N GLU A 46 -3.97 11.99 12.58
CA GLU A 46 -3.27 13.04 13.32
C GLU A 46 -3.98 14.39 13.15
N SER A 47 -4.49 14.71 11.95
CA SER A 47 -5.21 15.97 11.71
C SER A 47 -6.52 16.07 12.48
N THR A 48 -7.17 14.95 12.80
CA THR A 48 -8.41 14.96 13.61
C THR A 48 -8.20 15.47 15.04
N GLN A 49 -6.96 15.44 15.54
CA GLN A 49 -6.59 15.93 16.88
C GLN A 49 -6.27 17.43 16.89
N LEU A 50 -6.07 18.05 15.72
CA LEU A 50 -5.77 19.47 15.59
C LEU A 50 -7.06 20.31 15.62
N PRO A 51 -7.02 21.57 16.09
CA PRO A 51 -8.16 22.49 15.98
C PRO A 51 -8.61 22.70 14.53
N ASP A 52 -9.89 23.02 14.32
CA ASP A 52 -10.36 23.35 12.97
C ASP A 52 -9.71 24.63 12.45
N SER A 53 -9.22 24.54 11.21
CA SER A 53 -8.62 25.66 10.49
C SER A 53 -8.81 25.49 8.99
N PRO A 54 -8.79 26.58 8.20
CA PRO A 54 -8.79 26.49 6.74
C PRO A 54 -7.65 25.62 6.20
N GLN A 55 -6.45 25.70 6.81
CA GLN A 55 -5.28 24.91 6.42
C GLN A 55 -5.52 23.41 6.64
N ARG A 56 -6.09 23.03 7.79
CA ARG A 56 -6.42 21.63 8.09
C ARG A 56 -7.43 21.07 7.10
N ARG A 57 -8.46 21.85 6.76
CA ARG A 57 -9.49 21.45 5.78
C ARG A 57 -8.91 21.27 4.39
N LEU A 58 -8.04 22.18 3.95
CA LEU A 58 -7.34 22.06 2.67
C LEU A 58 -6.48 20.80 2.64
N ARG A 59 -5.66 20.58 3.68
CA ARG A 59 -4.80 19.40 3.75
C ARG A 59 -5.59 18.09 3.76
N ASN A 60 -6.69 18.02 4.50
CA ASN A 60 -7.55 16.83 4.49
C ASN A 60 -8.17 16.57 3.11
N ALA A 61 -8.56 17.62 2.38
CA ALA A 61 -9.07 17.48 1.01
C ALA A 61 -7.99 16.96 0.05
N GLU A 62 -6.75 17.44 0.17
CA GLU A 62 -5.60 16.93 -0.59
C GLU A 62 -5.33 15.45 -0.29
N ILE A 63 -5.31 15.07 0.98
CA ILE A 63 -5.11 13.67 1.40
C ILE A 63 -6.19 12.77 0.79
N ILE A 64 -7.46 13.20 0.79
CA ILE A 64 -8.57 12.44 0.18
C ILE A 64 -8.37 12.32 -1.34
N ALA A 65 -7.94 13.38 -2.01
CA ALA A 65 -7.66 13.34 -3.45
C ALA A 65 -6.51 12.37 -3.76
N GLU A 66 -5.42 12.42 -2.99
CA GLU A 66 -4.30 11.48 -3.13
C GLU A 66 -4.74 10.03 -2.89
N LEU A 67 -5.54 9.76 -1.87
CA LEU A 67 -6.07 8.42 -1.60
C LEU A 67 -6.91 7.88 -2.77
N ARG A 68 -7.72 8.72 -3.41
CA ARG A 68 -8.50 8.32 -4.61
C ARG A 68 -7.60 8.00 -5.79
N GLN A 69 -6.54 8.79 -6.00
CA GLN A 69 -5.56 8.51 -7.06
C GLN A 69 -4.85 7.18 -6.81
N LEU A 70 -4.44 6.93 -5.56
CA LEU A 70 -3.82 5.67 -5.15
C LEU A 70 -4.75 4.47 -5.38
N GLN A 71 -6.04 4.59 -5.09
CA GLN A 71 -7.02 3.54 -5.37
C GLN A 71 -7.10 3.17 -6.85
N GLY A 72 -6.92 4.14 -7.76
CA GLY A 72 -6.86 3.90 -9.21
C GLY A 72 -5.55 3.30 -9.70
N GLN A 73 -4.48 3.34 -8.90
CA GLN A 73 -3.18 2.75 -9.20
C GLN A 73 -3.05 1.29 -8.72
N LEU A 74 -3.97 0.85 -7.86
CA LEU A 74 -4.04 -0.54 -7.43
C LEU A 74 -4.37 -1.42 -8.63
N ARG A 75 -3.53 -2.43 -8.83
CA ARG A 75 -3.78 -3.50 -9.77
C ARG A 75 -4.57 -4.59 -9.05
N TYR A 76 -5.75 -4.92 -9.57
CA TYR A 76 -6.64 -5.97 -9.02
C TYR A 76 -6.53 -7.28 -9.81
N ASP A 77 -5.85 -7.24 -10.97
CA ASP A 77 -5.52 -8.39 -11.82
C ASP A 77 -4.40 -9.25 -11.23
N VAL A 78 -3.63 -8.69 -10.30
CA VAL A 78 -2.80 -9.41 -9.34
C VAL A 78 -3.75 -10.01 -8.31
N GLY A 79 -4.17 -11.25 -8.54
CA GLY A 79 -5.01 -11.98 -7.58
C GLY A 79 -4.47 -11.81 -6.17
N ALA A 80 -5.38 -11.62 -5.21
CA ALA A 80 -5.04 -11.59 -3.79
C ALA A 80 -4.08 -12.75 -3.53
N VAL A 81 -2.84 -12.45 -3.11
CA VAL A 81 -1.92 -13.49 -2.64
C VAL A 81 -2.75 -14.34 -1.70
N PRO A 82 -3.00 -15.63 -2.00
CA PRO A 82 -3.87 -16.43 -1.16
C PRO A 82 -3.28 -16.32 0.23
N ALA A 83 -4.05 -15.73 1.14
CA ALA A 83 -3.71 -15.75 2.55
C ALA A 83 -3.41 -17.22 2.84
N ALA A 84 -2.17 -17.50 3.23
CA ALA A 84 -1.68 -18.87 3.40
C ALA A 84 -2.78 -19.67 4.12
N PRO A 85 -3.20 -20.84 3.57
CA PRO A 85 -4.28 -21.61 4.17
C PRO A 85 -3.93 -21.84 5.63
N GLY A 86 -4.90 -21.55 6.50
CA GLY A 86 -4.69 -21.44 7.93
C GLY A 86 -3.83 -22.56 8.49
N ARG A 87 -2.88 -22.20 9.36
CA ARG A 87 -2.45 -23.13 10.40
C ARG A 87 -3.63 -23.28 11.35
N ALA A 88 -4.50 -24.24 11.05
CA ALA A 88 -5.27 -24.91 12.09
C ALA A 88 -4.25 -25.56 13.03
N GLN A 89 -4.16 -25.04 14.25
CA GLN A 89 -3.69 -25.75 15.44
C GLN A 89 -4.63 -25.39 16.58
#